data_AF-A0A534GTT4-F1
#
_entry.id   AF-A0A534GTT4-F1
#
_cell.length_a   1.000
_cell.length_b   1.000
_cell.length_c   1.000
_cell.angle_alpha   90.00
_cell.angle_beta   90.00
_cell.angle_gamma   90.00
#
_symmetry.space_group_name_H-M   'P 1'
#
loop_
_entity.id
_entity.type
_entity.pdbx_description
1 polymer ?
#
loop_
_entity_poly.entity_id
_entity_poly.type
_entity_poly.pdbx_seq_one_letter_code
_entity_poly.pdbx_strand_id
1 'polypeptide(L)' 'MTPQLTRVTLTAEGRRTMIAENAYLRAERRGFAPGHETEDWLAAEAEIDALLKVSHGGSAQ' A
#
# COMPACT_ATOMS: atom_id res chain seq x y z
N MET A 1 -22.89 13.91 2.39
CA MET A 1 -21.43 13.75 2.62
C MET A 1 -20.90 12.85 1.51
N THR A 2 -20.48 13.43 0.40
CA THR A 2 -19.83 12.72 -0.70
C THR A 2 -18.38 12.45 -0.30
N PRO A 3 -17.94 11.19 -0.13
CA PRO A 3 -16.53 10.93 0.07
C PRO A 3 -15.80 11.23 -1.25
N GLN A 4 -14.94 12.25 -1.21
CA GLN A 4 -14.06 12.61 -2.31
C GLN A 4 -12.97 11.53 -2.45
N LEU A 5 -13.30 10.42 -3.13
CA LEU A 5 -12.41 9.26 -3.35
C LEU A 5 -11.30 9.48 -4.40
N THR A 6 -10.98 10.72 -4.77
CA THR A 6 -10.24 10.99 -6.02
C THR A 6 -8.89 11.64 -5.86
N ARG A 7 -8.33 11.65 -4.64
CA ARG A 7 -6.91 11.90 -4.49
C ARG A 7 -6.44 11.04 -3.33
N VAL A 8 -5.96 9.84 -3.64
CA VAL A 8 -4.99 9.14 -2.78
C VAL A 8 -3.75 10.03 -2.81
N THR A 9 -3.84 11.15 -2.11
CA THR A 9 -2.73 12.06 -1.87
C THR A 9 -1.76 11.26 -1.04
N LEU A 10 -0.48 11.43 -1.39
CA LEU A 10 0.75 11.05 -0.69
C LEU A 10 0.76 11.50 0.79
N THR A 11 -0.26 11.09 1.52
CA THR A 11 -0.51 11.31 2.93
C THR A 11 -0.24 9.99 3.63
N ALA A 12 0.16 10.06 4.90
CA ALA A 12 0.45 8.86 5.69
C ALA A 12 -0.74 7.89 5.72
N GLU A 13 -1.98 8.40 5.71
CA GLU A 13 -3.20 7.60 5.67
C GLU A 13 -3.39 6.92 4.31
N GLY A 14 -3.21 7.64 3.19
CA GLY A 14 -3.28 7.03 1.86
C GLY A 14 -2.25 5.91 1.67
N ARG A 15 -1.01 6.12 2.15
CA ARG A 15 0.02 5.09 2.19
C ARG A 15 -0.44 3.87 2.98
N ARG A 16 -0.96 4.05 4.19
CA ARG A 16 -1.44 2.96 5.04
C ARG A 16 -2.57 2.16 4.38
N THR A 17 -3.51 2.82 3.72
CA THR A 17 -4.59 2.16 2.98
C THR A 17 -4.03 1.25 1.89
N MET A 18 -3.08 1.76 1.07
CA MET A 18 -2.45 0.96 0.02
C MET A 18 -1.66 -0.24 0.58
N ILE A 19 -0.97 -0.06 1.70
CA ILE A 19 -0.25 -1.15 2.38
C ILE A 19 -1.24 -2.21 2.87
N ALA A 20 -2.33 -1.80 3.52
CA ALA A 20 -3.34 -2.70 4.04
C ALA A 20 -4.03 -3.50 2.93
N GLU A 21 -4.41 -2.86 1.83
CA GLU A 21 -5.00 -3.54 0.66
C GLU A 21 -4.04 -4.57 0.07
N ASN A 22 -2.76 -4.21 -0.09
CA ASN A 22 -1.79 -5.12 -0.68
C ASN A 22 -1.44 -6.29 0.26
N ALA A 23 -1.31 -6.03 1.58
CA ALA A 23 -1.15 -7.09 2.58
C ALA A 23 -2.37 -8.03 2.60
N TYR A 24 -3.58 -7.50 2.47
CA TYR A 24 -4.80 -8.30 2.38
C TYR A 24 -4.79 -9.21 1.14
N LEU A 25 -4.45 -8.69 -0.04
CA LEU A 25 -4.37 -9.51 -1.27
C LEU A 25 -3.30 -10.59 -1.16
N ARG A 26 -2.17 -10.30 -0.49
CA ARG A 26 -1.14 -11.30 -0.18
C ARG A 26 -1.69 -12.39 0.73
N ALA A 27 -2.42 -12.04 1.78
CA ALA A 27 -3.06 -13.01 2.67
C ALA A 27 -4.14 -13.82 1.94
N GLU A 28 -4.94 -13.19 1.08
CA GLU A 28 -5.96 -13.87 0.27
C GLU A 28 -5.36 -14.94 -0.65
N ARG A 29 -4.22 -14.64 -1.31
CA ARG A 29 -3.52 -15.58 -2.20
C ARG A 29 -3.00 -16.83 -1.51
N ARG A 30 -2.76 -16.77 -0.18
CA ARG A 30 -2.39 -17.92 0.65
C ARG A 30 -3.59 -18.54 1.39
N GLY A 31 -4.81 -18.06 1.16
CA GLY A 31 -6.00 -18.50 1.88
C GLY A 31 -6.02 -18.06 3.36
N PHE A 32 -5.44 -16.91 3.67
CA PHE A 32 -5.34 -16.34 5.01
C PHE A 32 -4.66 -17.27 6.04
N ALA A 33 -3.66 -18.03 5.59
CA ALA A 33 -2.85 -18.85 6.48
C ALA A 33 -2.22 -17.99 7.60
N PRO A 34 -2.39 -18.36 8.88
CA PRO A 34 -1.87 -17.60 10.01
C PRO A 34 -0.35 -17.69 10.11
N GLY A 35 0.27 -16.69 10.76
CA GLY A 35 1.72 -16.64 10.98
C GLY A 35 2.51 -15.86 9.93
N HIS A 36 1.84 -15.33 8.91
CA HIS A 36 2.44 -14.55 7.82
C HIS A 36 1.96 -13.09 7.79
N GLU A 37 1.14 -12.67 8.75
CA GLU A 37 0.47 -11.37 8.75
C GLU A 37 1.48 -10.22 8.76
N THR A 38 2.54 -10.36 9.57
CA THR A 38 3.60 -9.35 9.67
C THR A 38 4.46 -9.31 8.41
N GLU A 39 4.75 -10.47 7.83
CA GLU A 39 5.56 -10.58 6.61
C GLU A 39 4.82 -9.98 5.42
N ASP A 40 3.50 -10.19 5.35
CA ASP A 40 2.64 -9.61 4.34
C ASP A 40 2.56 -8.10 4.44
N TRP A 41 2.45 -7.60 5.67
CA TRP A 41 2.48 -6.17 5.94
C TRP A 41 3.81 -5.54 5.55
N LEU A 42 4.94 -6.15 5.94
CA LEU A 42 6.28 -5.65 5.62
C LEU A 42 6.56 -5.67 4.11
N ALA A 43 6.14 -6.74 3.41
CA ALA A 43 6.28 -6.84 1.97
C ALA A 43 5.43 -5.80 1.24
N ALA A 44 4.20 -5.57 1.70
CA ALA A 44 3.33 -4.51 1.18
C ALA A 44 3.91 -3.12 1.44
N GLU A 45 4.42 -2.87 2.64
CA GLU A 45 5.05 -1.61 3.00
C GLU A 45 6.24 -1.27 2.09
N ALA A 46 7.14 -2.22 1.88
CA ALA A 46 8.30 -2.03 0.99
C ALA A 46 7.90 -1.75 -0.47
N GLU A 47 6.87 -2.43 -0.96
CA GLU A 47 6.37 -2.24 -2.33
C GLU A 47 5.72 -0.86 -2.52
N ILE A 48 4.87 -0.44 -1.59
CA ILE A 48 4.23 0.88 -1.65
C ILE A 48 5.29 1.97 -1.50
N ASP A 49 6.25 1.83 -0.58
CA ASP A 49 7.34 2.81 -0.44
C ASP A 49 8.17 2.95 -1.72
N ALA A 50 8.47 1.84 -2.39
CA ALA A 50 9.15 1.85 -3.68
C ALA A 50 8.31 2.59 -4.75
N LEU A 51 7.01 2.31 -4.82
CA LEU A 51 6.10 2.96 -5.78
C LEU A 51 5.98 4.47 -5.54
N LEU A 52 5.85 4.89 -4.28
CA LEU A 52 5.79 6.32 -3.92
C LEU A 52 7.12 7.02 -4.19
N LYS A 53 8.26 6.36 -3.94
CA LYS A 53 9.59 6.89 -4.27
C LYS A 53 9.77 7.08 -5.77
N VAL A 54 9.32 6.14 -6.60
CA VAL A 54 9.36 6.27 -8.07
C VAL A 54 8.45 7.41 -8.55
N SER A 55 7.25 7.52 -7.97
CA SER A 55 6.27 8.55 -8.35
C SER A 55 6.72 9.97 -7.98
N HIS A 56 7.53 10.13 -6.94
CA HIS A 56 8.15 11.40 -6.56
C HIS A 56 9.44 11.75 -7.34
N GLY A 57 10.07 10.78 -8.01
CA GLY A 57 11.30 10.98 -8.78
C GLY A 57 11.09 11.36 -10.25
N GLY A 58 9.84 11.49 -10.70
CA GLY A 58 9.49 11.75 -12.10
C GLY A 58 9.45 13.23 -12.53
N SER A 59 9.68 14.18 -11.63
CA SER A 59 9.80 15.61 -12.00
C SER A 59 11.26 16.03 -12.13
N ALA A 60 11.87 15.64 -13.24
CA ALA A 60 13.04 16.30 -13.80
C ALA A 60 12.76 16.62 -15.25
N GLN A 61 12.04 17.73 -15.50
CA GLN A 61 12.13 18.59 -16.68
C GLN A 61 11.18 19.78 -16.57
#